data_AF-A0A973YUF1-F1
#
_entry.id   AF-A0A973YUF1-F1
#
_cell.length_a   1.000
_cell.length_b   1.000
_cell.length_c   1.000
_cell.angle_alpha   90.00
_cell.angle_beta   90.00
_cell.angle_gamma   90.00
#
_symmetry.space_group_name_H-M   'P 1'
#
loop_
_entity.id
_entity.type
_entity.pdbx_description
1 polymer ?
#
loop_
_entity_poly.entity_id
_entity_poly.type
_entity_poly.pdbx_seq_one_letter_code
_entity_poly.pdbx_strand_id
1 'polypeptide(L)'
;MRRFLQCLALVLALAGCSRTPPEESLRRTIAEMQTAIEKRDAVTLADGLAQDFIGPNGMDRKGAQRLAQLVFFRNQNVGVTLGPLDNAKVEGGATVKCTAGLTGGN
;
A
#
# COMPACT_ATOMS: atom_id res chain seq x y z
N MET A 1 -40.01 11.77 -19.40
CA MET A 1 -39.56 11.55 -18.01
C MET A 1 -39.18 10.10 -17.72
N ARG A 2 -40.03 9.11 -18.00
CA ARG A 2 -39.78 7.67 -17.72
C ARG A 2 -38.55 7.06 -18.43
N ARG A 3 -38.29 7.46 -19.68
CA ARG A 3 -37.08 7.06 -20.44
C ARG A 3 -35.78 7.65 -19.88
N PHE A 4 -35.85 8.84 -19.28
CA PHE A 4 -34.70 9.51 -18.67
C PHE A 4 -34.29 8.81 -17.36
N LEU A 5 -35.29 8.40 -16.57
CA LEU A 5 -35.08 7.56 -15.38
C LEU A 5 -34.46 6.19 -15.72
N GLN A 6 -34.84 5.58 -16.85
CA GLN A 6 -34.25 4.31 -17.30
C GLN A 6 -32.79 4.45 -17.74
N CYS A 7 -32.43 5.54 -18.44
CA CYS A 7 -31.03 5.80 -18.78
C CYS A 7 -30.20 6.10 -17.52
N LEU A 8 -30.74 6.86 -16.57
CA LEU A 8 -30.04 7.19 -15.32
C LEU A 8 -29.83 5.94 -14.44
N ALA A 9 -30.82 5.05 -14.36
CA ALA A 9 -30.71 3.78 -13.64
C ALA A 9 -29.70 2.82 -14.30
N LEU A 10 -29.61 2.81 -15.63
CA LEU A 10 -28.63 2.02 -16.36
C LEU A 10 -27.19 2.52 -16.11
N VAL A 11 -26.98 3.84 -16.11
CA VAL A 11 -25.68 4.45 -15.79
C VAL A 11 -25.26 4.18 -14.33
N LEU A 12 -26.20 4.24 -13.38
CA LEU A 12 -25.92 3.89 -11.98
C LEU A 12 -25.61 2.39 -11.79
N ALA A 13 -26.23 1.51 -12.57
CA ALA A 13 -25.96 0.07 -12.52
C ALA A 13 -24.55 -0.28 -13.06
N LEU A 14 -24.02 0.47 -14.03
CA LEU A 14 -22.64 0.30 -14.50
C LEU A 14 -21.59 0.85 -13.52
N ALA A 15 -21.94 1.85 -12.71
CA ALA A 15 -21.05 2.35 -11.65
C ALA A 15 -20.90 1.37 -10.46
N GLY A 16 -21.79 0.38 -10.33
CA GLY A 16 -21.69 -0.67 -9.30
C GLY A 16 -20.60 -1.72 -9.56
N CYS A 17 -20.11 -1.82 -10.80
CA CYS A 17 -19.01 -2.72 -11.18
C CYS A 17 -17.62 -2.05 -11.09
N SER A 18 -17.54 -0.78 -10.69
CA SER A 18 -16.27 -0.08 -10.49
C SER A 18 -15.68 -0.39 -9.11
N ARG A 19 -15.72 -1.66 -8.67
CA ARG A 19 -14.88 -2.09 -7.56
C ARG A 19 -13.47 -2.04 -8.12
N THR A 20 -12.68 -1.05 -7.72
CA THR A 20 -11.28 -0.92 -8.12
C THR A 20 -10.65 -2.31 -8.06
N PRO A 21 -10.03 -2.79 -9.15
CA PRO A 21 -9.46 -4.12 -9.14
C PRO A 21 -8.52 -4.22 -7.92
N PRO A 22 -8.52 -5.34 -7.19
CA PRO A 22 -7.76 -5.49 -5.96
C PRO A 22 -6.28 -5.12 -6.15
N GLU A 23 -5.75 -5.32 -7.35
CA GLU A 23 -4.42 -4.89 -7.77
C GLU A 23 -4.20 -3.37 -7.75
N GLU A 24 -5.17 -2.56 -8.17
CA GLU A 24 -5.07 -1.09 -8.10
C GLU A 24 -5.07 -0.59 -6.67
N SER A 25 -5.93 -1.16 -5.82
CA SER A 25 -5.95 -0.81 -4.40
C SER A 25 -4.62 -1.13 -3.72
N LEU A 26 -4.01 -2.26 -4.07
CA LEU A 26 -2.72 -2.67 -3.56
C LEU A 26 -1.58 -1.74 -4.01
N ARG A 27 -1.56 -1.38 -5.31
CA ARG A 27 -0.59 -0.41 -5.84
C ARG A 27 -0.69 0.93 -5.13
N ARG A 28 -1.91 1.38 -4.85
CA ARG A 28 -2.15 2.63 -4.13
C ARG A 28 -1.62 2.57 -2.70
N THR A 29 -1.93 1.51 -1.95
CA THR A 29 -1.41 1.33 -0.58
C THR A 29 0.12 1.30 -0.58
N ILE A 30 0.74 0.59 -1.51
CA ILE A 30 2.20 0.53 -1.64
C ILE A 30 2.80 1.92 -1.93
N ALA A 31 2.18 2.71 -2.82
CA ALA A 31 2.61 4.07 -3.12
C ALA A 31 2.46 5.03 -1.92
N GLU A 32 1.38 4.89 -1.15
CA GLU A 32 1.16 5.64 0.09
C GLU A 32 2.24 5.28 1.14
N MET A 33 2.57 4.00 1.28
CA MET A 33 3.67 3.54 2.14
C MET A 33 5.03 4.07 1.68
N GLN A 34 5.31 4.08 0.38
CA GLN A 34 6.54 4.68 -0.15
C GLN A 34 6.63 6.17 0.20
N THR A 35 5.53 6.90 0.02
CA THR A 35 5.44 8.32 0.39
C THR A 35 5.69 8.53 1.89
N ALA A 36 5.16 7.65 2.74
CA ALA A 36 5.40 7.70 4.18
C ALA A 36 6.89 7.49 4.52
N ILE A 37 7.58 6.60 3.81
CA ILE A 37 9.03 6.37 3.99
C ILE A 37 9.83 7.61 3.59
N GLU A 38 9.56 8.19 2.42
CA GLU A 38 10.23 9.39 1.93
C GLU A 38 10.02 10.59 2.88
N LYS A 39 8.82 10.69 3.49
CA LYS A 39 8.51 11.70 4.51
C LYS A 39 9.03 11.36 5.91
N ARG A 40 9.64 10.18 6.09
CA ARG A 40 10.07 9.64 7.39
C ARG A 40 8.94 9.58 8.42
N ASP A 41 7.72 9.33 7.95
CA ASP A 41 6.53 9.19 8.77
C ASP A 41 6.29 7.73 9.13
N ALA A 42 6.87 7.32 10.26
CA ALA A 42 6.75 5.96 10.75
C ALA A 42 5.33 5.59 11.19
N VAL A 43 4.51 6.57 11.56
CA VAL A 43 3.11 6.34 11.99
C VAL A 43 2.28 5.96 10.77
N THR A 44 2.30 6.81 9.73
CA THR A 44 1.58 6.55 8.49
C THR A 44 2.09 5.28 7.79
N LEU A 45 3.40 4.99 7.85
CA LEU A 45 3.95 3.74 7.35
C LEU A 45 3.35 2.51 8.07
N ALA A 46 3.29 2.56 9.41
CA ALA A 46 2.70 1.50 10.20
C ALA A 46 1.19 1.37 9.94
N ASP A 47 0.52 2.47 9.61
CA ASP A 47 -0.91 2.46 9.27
C ASP A 47 -1.24 1.71 7.98
N GLY A 48 -0.29 1.64 7.04
CA GLY A 48 -0.37 0.79 5.86
C GLY A 48 -0.24 -0.71 6.15
N LEU A 49 0.20 -1.11 7.35
CA LEU A 49 0.30 -2.50 7.76
C LEU A 49 -0.99 -3.00 8.40
N ALA A 50 -1.32 -4.27 8.19
CA ALA A 50 -2.44 -4.95 8.84
C ALA A 50 -2.31 -4.94 10.38
N GLN A 51 -3.42 -5.04 11.09
CA GLN A 51 -3.43 -5.05 12.57
C GLN A 51 -2.74 -6.29 13.14
N ASP A 52 -2.87 -7.42 12.46
CA ASP A 52 -2.29 -8.72 12.74
C ASP A 52 -1.00 -8.97 11.94
N PHE A 53 -0.31 -7.89 11.51
CA PHE A 53 0.95 -7.99 10.78
C PHE A 53 2.00 -8.78 11.57
N ILE A 54 2.60 -9.77 10.89
CA ILE A 54 3.73 -10.56 11.38
C ILE A 54 4.87 -10.44 10.38
N GLY A 55 5.87 -9.66 10.74
CA GLY A 55 7.11 -9.48 10.00
C GLY A 55 8.17 -10.53 10.31
N PRO A 56 9.39 -10.36 9.77
CA PRO A 56 10.52 -11.25 10.02
C PRO A 56 10.76 -11.44 11.52
N ASN A 57 11.08 -12.68 11.92
CA ASN A 57 11.33 -13.05 13.32
C ASN A 57 10.15 -12.75 14.29
N GLY A 58 8.90 -12.74 13.78
CA GLY A 58 7.71 -12.50 14.61
C GLY A 58 7.47 -11.02 14.96
N MET A 59 8.04 -10.10 14.18
CA MET A 59 7.91 -8.66 14.40
C MET A 59 6.46 -8.19 14.22
N ASP A 60 5.87 -7.58 15.25
CA ASP A 60 4.53 -7.01 15.17
C ASP A 60 4.52 -5.63 14.50
N ARG A 61 3.31 -5.10 14.23
CA ARG A 61 3.10 -3.76 13.65
C ARG A 61 3.85 -2.66 14.41
N LYS A 62 3.85 -2.71 15.74
CA LYS A 62 4.55 -1.72 16.59
C LYS A 62 6.07 -1.88 16.51
N GLY A 63 6.57 -3.10 16.39
CA GLY A 63 7.97 -3.42 16.15
C GLY A 63 8.45 -2.83 14.83
N ALA A 64 7.68 -3.00 13.76
CA ALA A 64 7.97 -2.40 12.45
C ALA A 64 8.02 -0.87 12.53
N GLN A 65 7.06 -0.24 13.21
CA GLN A 65 7.05 1.22 13.44
C GLN A 65 8.33 1.70 14.15
N ARG A 66 8.72 1.03 15.25
CA ARG A 66 9.94 1.39 16.01
C ARG A 66 11.20 1.19 15.19
N LEU A 67 11.26 0.12 14.40
CA LEU A 67 12.38 -0.11 13.49
C LEU A 67 12.47 1.03 12.46
N ALA A 68 11.33 1.43 11.86
CA ALA A 68 11.29 2.54 10.92
C ALA A 68 11.77 3.85 11.57
N GLN A 69 11.34 4.15 12.81
CA GLN A 69 11.81 5.31 13.57
C GLN A 69 13.33 5.29 13.77
N LEU A 70 13.92 4.14 14.12
CA LEU A 70 15.38 4.01 14.27
C LEU A 70 16.12 4.25 12.94
N VAL A 71 15.59 3.70 11.83
CA VAL A 71 16.16 3.90 10.49
C VAL A 71 16.08 5.38 10.08
N PHE A 72 14.94 6.03 10.31
CA PHE A 72 14.72 7.44 9.99
C PHE A 72 15.52 8.38 10.88
N PHE A 73 15.76 8.02 12.14
CA PHE A 73 16.64 8.77 13.02
C PHE A 73 18.10 8.69 12.56
N ARG A 74 18.54 7.51 12.10
CA ARG A 74 19.91 7.28 11.67
C ARG A 74 20.27 7.93 10.32
N ASN A 75 19.29 8.17 9.46
CA ASN A 75 19.51 8.70 8.11
C ASN A 75 18.71 9.99 7.90
N GLN A 76 19.38 11.07 7.51
CA GLN A 76 18.69 12.32 7.14
C GLN A 76 17.84 12.15 5.89
N ASN A 77 18.30 11.32 4.96
CA ASN A 77 17.62 11.01 3.71
C ASN A 77 17.41 9.50 3.60
N VAL A 78 16.18 9.08 3.34
CA VAL A 78 15.80 7.68 3.11
C VAL A 78 14.97 7.62 1.83
N GLY A 79 15.35 6.75 0.91
CA GLY A 79 14.66 6.55 -0.36
C GLY A 79 14.34 5.09 -0.60
N VAL A 80 13.19 4.84 -1.24
CA VAL A 80 12.76 3.51 -1.66
C VAL A 80 12.29 3.61 -3.10
N THR A 81 12.95 2.86 -3.99
CA THR A 81 12.53 2.72 -5.37
C THR A 81 12.07 1.29 -5.58
N LEU A 82 10.77 1.12 -5.84
CA LEU A 82 10.21 -0.19 -6.14
C LEU A 82 10.35 -0.49 -7.63
N GLY A 83 10.84 -1.69 -7.93
CA GLY A 83 10.78 -2.28 -9.25
C GLY A 83 9.37 -2.79 -9.59
N PRO A 84 9.21 -3.48 -10.73
CA PRO A 84 7.93 -4.06 -11.12
C PRO A 84 7.35 -4.95 -10.02
N LEU A 85 6.03 -4.84 -9.82
CA LEU A 85 5.28 -5.73 -8.92
C LEU A 85 4.91 -6.98 -9.72
N ASP A 86 5.69 -8.06 -9.59
CA ASP A 86 5.49 -9.30 -10.31
C ASP A 86 4.59 -10.28 -9.52
N ASN A 87 3.75 -11.01 -10.24
CA ASN A 87 3.03 -12.21 -9.79
C ASN A 87 2.11 -11.99 -8.57
N ALA A 88 1.11 -11.11 -8.69
CA ALA A 88 0.05 -11.01 -7.71
C ALA A 88 -0.77 -12.33 -7.66
N LYS A 89 -0.44 -13.26 -6.76
CA LYS A 89 -1.23 -14.48 -6.56
C LYS A 89 -2.35 -14.18 -5.57
N VAL A 90 -3.59 -14.39 -5.98
CA VAL A 90 -4.79 -14.17 -5.17
C VAL A 90 -5.36 -15.52 -4.70
N GLU A 91 -4.87 -16.04 -3.58
CA GLU A 91 -5.45 -17.21 -2.89
C GLU A 91 -5.68 -16.83 -1.42
N GLY A 92 -6.91 -16.42 -1.09
CA GLY A 92 -7.26 -15.95 0.26
C GLY A 92 -6.65 -14.60 0.67
N GLY A 93 -5.76 -14.05 -0.16
CA GLY A 93 -5.08 -12.75 -0.01
C GLY A 93 -4.21 -12.49 -1.24
N ALA A 94 -3.64 -11.28 -1.37
CA ALA A 94 -2.75 -10.92 -2.47
C ALA A 94 -1.29 -11.00 -2.03
N THR A 95 -0.50 -11.88 -2.65
CA THR A 95 0.97 -11.90 -2.47
C THR A 95 1.62 -11.19 -3.64
N VAL A 96 2.49 -10.21 -3.38
CA VAL A 96 3.27 -9.51 -4.40
C VAL A 96 4.75 -9.73 -4.17
N LYS A 97 5.48 -9.99 -5.26
CA LYS A 97 6.94 -9.96 -5.27
C LYS A 97 7.40 -8.69 -5.96
N CYS A 98 8.33 -7.99 -5.34
CA CYS A 98 8.93 -6.80 -5.92
C CYS A 98 10.40 -6.72 -5.54
N THR A 99 11.21 -6.16 -6.44
CA THR A 99 12.56 -5.73 -6.10
C THR A 99 12.48 -4.32 -5.52
N ALA A 100 13.22 -4.04 -4.44
CA ALA A 100 13.29 -2.70 -3.85
C ALA A 100 14.73 -2.22 -3.81
N GLY A 101 15.00 -1.05 -4.39
CA GLY A 101 16.23 -0.30 -4.19
C GLY A 101 16.08 0.60 -2.97
N LEU A 102 16.97 0.46 -1.99
CA LEU A 102 16.93 1.21 -0.74
C LEU A 102 18.14 2.14 -0.67
N THR A 103 17.92 3.41 -0.31
CA THR A 103 18.98 4.39 -0.08
C THR A 103 18.88 4.96 1.34
N GLY A 104 20.02 5.25 1.93
CA GLY A 104 20.13 5.86 3.26
C GLY A 104 21.42 6.68 3.34
N GLY A 105 21.32 7.93 3.81
CA GLY A 105 22.46 8.82 3.91
C GLY A 105 22.22 10.01 4.83
N ASN A 106 23.29 10.79 5.05
CA ASN A 106 23.27 12.08 5.75
C ASN A 106 23.23 13.22 4.75
#